data_AF-Q940E9-F1
#
_entry.id   AF-Q940E9-F1
#
_cell.length_a   1.000
_cell.length_b   1.000
_cell.length_c   1.000
_cell.angle_alpha   90.00
_cell.angle_beta   90.00
_cell.angle_gamma   90.00
#
_symmetry.space_group_name_H-M   'P 1'
#
loop_
_entity.id
_entity.type
_entity.pdbx_description
1 polymer ?
#
loop_
_entity_poly.entity_id
_entity_poly.type
_entity_poly.pdbx_seq_one_letter_code
_entity_poly.pdbx_strand_id
1 'polypeptide(L)'
;VRIGGKFKSIKYRVDELNEETYTYKYTLVGGDGLVDNLEKISYDVKFEQSADGGSISKVTSTYYTVGDFKLNEEEIKAGKEKVSAMFKVVEAYLLQNPEAYA
;
A
#
# COMPACT_ATOMS: atom_id res chain seq x y z
N VAL A 1 -0.69 21.68 13.14
CA VAL A 1 0.14 20.86 12.22
C VAL A 1 1.00 19.93 13.06
N ARG A 2 0.68 18.64 13.16
CA ARG A 2 1.46 17.68 13.96
C ARG A 2 2.35 16.87 13.02
N ILE A 3 3.50 17.44 12.68
CA ILE A 3 4.60 16.73 12.02
C ILE A 3 5.36 15.97 13.11
N GLY A 4 5.44 14.63 13.03
CA GLY A 4 6.42 13.85 13.81
C GLY A 4 5.93 12.95 14.96
N GLY A 5 4.70 12.42 14.93
CA GLY A 5 4.35 11.28 15.78
C GLY A 5 4.81 9.96 15.15
N LYS A 6 5.83 9.30 15.70
CA LYS A 6 6.28 7.97 15.25
C LYS A 6 5.11 7.00 15.28
N PHE A 7 4.69 6.46 14.12
CA PHE A 7 3.91 5.23 14.09
C PHE A 7 4.71 4.15 14.82
N LYS A 8 4.31 3.78 16.04
CA LYS A 8 4.98 2.79 16.87
C LYS A 8 4.71 1.38 16.38
N SER A 9 3.49 1.15 15.89
CA SER A 9 3.07 -0.14 15.36
C SER A 9 1.98 0.02 14.32
N ILE A 10 1.96 -0.90 13.37
CA ILE A 10 0.93 -1.04 12.35
C ILE A 10 0.61 -2.53 12.27
N LYS A 11 -0.67 -2.89 12.19
CA LYS A 11 -1.11 -4.27 12.10
C LYS A 11 -1.90 -4.48 10.82
N TYR A 12 -1.34 -5.29 9.94
CA TYR A 12 -2.01 -5.75 8.73
C TYR A 12 -2.56 -7.16 8.93
N ARG A 13 -3.69 -7.43 8.29
CA ARG A 13 -4.22 -8.77 8.05
C ARG A 13 -4.08 -9.05 6.57
N VAL A 14 -3.54 -10.22 6.21
CA VAL A 14 -3.58 -10.71 4.83
C VAL A 14 -4.98 -11.26 4.58
N ASP A 15 -5.65 -10.74 3.56
CA ASP A 15 -7.00 -11.15 3.17
C ASP A 15 -6.96 -12.17 2.02
N GLU A 16 -6.02 -11.99 1.08
CA GLU A 16 -5.83 -12.89 -0.06
C GLU A 16 -4.36 -12.86 -0.49
N LEU A 17 -3.80 -14.04 -0.78
CA LEU A 17 -2.52 -14.19 -1.45
C LEU A 17 -2.70 -15.22 -2.56
N ASN A 18 -2.63 -14.77 -3.81
CA ASN A 18 -2.85 -15.59 -4.99
C ASN A 18 -1.67 -15.42 -5.95
N GLU A 19 -0.83 -16.45 -6.02
CA GLU A 19 0.38 -16.47 -6.84
C GLU A 19 0.07 -16.65 -8.34
N GLU A 20 -1.03 -17.33 -8.68
CA GLU A 20 -1.42 -17.56 -10.08
C GLU A 20 -1.88 -16.26 -10.77
N THR A 21 -2.62 -15.43 -10.03
CA THR A 21 -3.15 -14.16 -10.55
C THR A 21 -2.34 -12.95 -10.12
N TYR A 22 -1.23 -13.16 -9.40
CA TYR A 22 -0.39 -12.14 -8.76
C TYR A 22 -1.21 -11.10 -7.98
N THR A 23 -2.20 -11.59 -7.23
CA THR A 23 -3.10 -10.77 -6.42
C THR A 23 -2.73 -10.89 -4.96
N TYR A 24 -2.58 -9.74 -4.30
CA TYR A 24 -2.31 -9.64 -2.88
C TYR A 24 -3.25 -8.61 -2.25
N LYS A 25 -4.14 -9.09 -1.39
CA LYS A 25 -5.09 -8.25 -0.65
C LYS A 25 -4.74 -8.26 0.82
N TYR A 26 -4.72 -7.08 1.41
CA TYR A 26 -4.44 -6.93 2.83
C TYR A 26 -5.18 -5.72 3.40
N THR A 27 -5.46 -5.78 4.69
CA THR A 27 -6.21 -4.74 5.39
C THR A 27 -5.43 -4.25 6.60
N LEU A 28 -5.30 -2.94 6.73
CA LEU A 28 -4.88 -2.29 7.96
C LEU A 28 -6.00 -2.43 8.99
N VAL A 29 -5.76 -3.25 10.02
CA VAL A 29 -6.76 -3.59 11.06
C VAL A 29 -6.39 -3.05 12.45
N GLY A 30 -5.27 -2.34 12.59
CA GLY A 30 -4.87 -1.78 13.88
C GLY A 30 -3.53 -1.06 13.86
N GLY A 31 -3.22 -0.44 14.99
CA GLY A 31 -2.01 0.35 15.19
C GLY A 31 -2.18 1.82 14.83
N ASP A 32 -1.10 2.56 14.96
CA ASP A 32 -1.07 4.03 14.90
C ASP A 32 -1.42 4.58 13.50
N GLY A 33 -1.49 3.69 12.49
CA GLY A 33 -1.93 4.02 11.14
C GLY A 33 -3.44 4.24 11.00
N LEU A 34 -4.25 3.80 11.97
CA LEU A 34 -5.66 4.13 12.06
C LEU A 34 -5.84 5.38 12.91
N VAL A 35 -6.26 6.48 12.28
CA VAL A 35 -6.71 7.68 12.99
C VAL A 35 -8.11 7.45 13.56
N ASP A 36 -8.51 8.17 14.59
CA ASP A 36 -9.79 7.96 15.34
C ASP A 36 -11.04 7.86 14.45
N ASN A 37 -11.00 8.44 13.24
CA ASN A 37 -12.12 8.49 12.29
C ASN A 37 -12.02 7.45 11.16
N LEU A 38 -11.11 6.48 11.26
CA LEU A 38 -10.85 5.46 10.24
C LEU A 38 -10.92 4.06 10.85
N GLU A 39 -11.90 3.26 10.44
CA GLU A 39 -12.11 1.90 10.95
C GLU A 39 -11.06 0.93 10.42
N LYS A 40 -10.77 1.00 9.12
CA LYS A 40 -9.77 0.17 8.43
C LYS A 40 -9.42 0.76 7.07
N ILE A 41 -8.33 0.27 6.50
CA ILE A 41 -7.99 0.51 5.08
C ILE A 41 -7.72 -0.83 4.43
N SER A 42 -8.44 -1.14 3.36
CA SER A 42 -8.19 -2.34 2.56
C SER A 42 -7.41 -1.97 1.32
N TYR A 43 -6.48 -2.83 0.94
CA TYR A 43 -5.60 -2.68 -0.21
C TYR A 43 -5.74 -3.90 -1.11
N ASP A 44 -6.13 -3.66 -2.35
CA ASP A 44 -6.14 -4.66 -3.40
C ASP A 44 -4.97 -4.37 -4.34
N VAL A 45 -3.96 -5.25 -4.32
CA VAL A 45 -2.79 -5.14 -5.20
C VAL A 45 -2.85 -6.27 -6.22
N LYS A 46 -2.67 -5.92 -7.49
CA LYS A 46 -2.54 -6.89 -8.58
C LYS A 46 -1.39 -6.50 -9.50
N PHE A 47 -0.56 -7.47 -9.85
CA PHE A 47 0.47 -7.29 -10.87
C PHE A 47 0.02 -7.91 -12.19
N GLU A 48 0.29 -7.20 -13.28
CA GLU A 48 0.03 -7.66 -14.64
C GLU A 48 1.28 -7.49 -15.48
N GLN A 49 1.54 -8.41 -16.40
CA GLN A 49 2.68 -8.31 -17.31
C GLN A 49 2.48 -7.12 -18.28
N SER A 50 3.52 -6.32 -18.49
CA SER A 50 3.53 -5.28 -19.53
C SER A 50 4.19 -5.78 -20.82
N ALA A 51 3.86 -5.14 -21.94
CA ALA A 51 4.34 -5.53 -23.27
C ALA A 51 5.87 -5.41 -23.45
N ASP A 52 6.53 -4.62 -22.61
CA ASP A 52 7.99 -4.40 -22.60
C ASP A 52 8.76 -5.41 -21.72
N GLY A 53 8.08 -6.44 -21.21
CA GLY A 53 8.68 -7.46 -20.34
C GLY A 53 8.77 -7.05 -18.87
N GLY A 54 8.24 -5.87 -18.50
CA GLY A 54 8.09 -5.43 -17.12
C GLY A 54 6.77 -5.88 -16.47
N SER A 55 6.35 -5.13 -15.46
CA SER A 55 5.04 -5.31 -14.80
C SER A 55 4.33 -3.99 -14.54
N ILE A 56 3.00 -4.05 -14.51
CA ILE A 56 2.12 -2.97 -14.08
C ILE A 56 1.53 -3.37 -12.73
N SER A 57 1.81 -2.59 -11.68
CA SER A 57 1.15 -2.75 -10.39
C SER A 57 -0.12 -1.89 -10.33
N LYS A 58 -1.27 -2.54 -10.19
CA LYS A 58 -2.56 -1.89 -9.93
C LYS A 58 -2.84 -1.98 -8.44
N VAL A 59 -2.98 -0.82 -7.80
CA VAL A 59 -3.28 -0.71 -6.38
C VAL A 59 -4.58 0.05 -6.20
N THR A 60 -5.55 -0.58 -5.54
CA THR A 60 -6.79 0.06 -5.08
C THR A 60 -6.76 0.13 -3.56
N SER A 61 -7.02 1.32 -3.01
CA SER A 61 -7.13 1.51 -1.56
C SER A 61 -8.55 1.95 -1.22
N THR A 62 -9.21 1.19 -0.34
CA THR A 62 -10.55 1.50 0.15
C THR A 62 -10.46 1.90 1.61
N TYR A 63 -10.91 3.11 1.90
CA TYR A 63 -10.87 3.71 3.23
C TYR A 63 -12.26 3.63 3.85
N TYR A 64 -12.35 3.04 5.03
CA TYR A 64 -13.60 2.88 5.77
C TYR A 64 -13.62 3.89 6.91
N THR A 65 -14.44 4.93 6.78
CA THR A 65 -14.49 6.05 7.72
C THR A 65 -15.66 5.93 8.70
N VAL A 66 -15.49 6.50 9.88
CA VAL A 66 -16.55 6.57 10.90
C VAL A 66 -17.36 7.87 10.70
N GLY A 67 -18.69 7.74 10.58
CA GLY A 67 -19.61 8.87 10.42
C GLY A 67 -19.38 9.67 9.14
N ASP A 68 -19.60 10.98 9.20
CA ASP A 68 -19.45 11.89 8.05
C ASP A 68 -18.01 12.36 7.80
N PHE A 69 -17.01 11.64 8.32
CA PHE A 69 -15.61 12.00 8.14
C PHE A 69 -15.23 11.90 6.65
N LYS A 70 -14.79 13.05 6.10
CA LYS A 70 -14.28 13.15 4.74
C LYS A 70 -12.77 13.06 4.76
N LEU A 71 -12.24 12.16 3.94
CA LEU A 71 -10.81 12.07 3.70
C LEU A 71 -10.32 13.30 2.96
N ASN A 72 -9.13 13.77 3.32
CA ASN A 72 -8.47 14.83 2.59
C ASN A 72 -7.75 14.24 1.35
N GLU A 73 -8.08 14.76 0.17
CA GLU A 73 -7.45 14.37 -1.10
C GLU A 73 -5.93 14.58 -1.09
N GLU A 74 -5.43 15.63 -0.43
CA GLU A 74 -4.01 15.89 -0.30
C GLU A 74 -3.30 14.80 0.50
N GLU A 75 -3.94 14.30 1.56
CA GLU A 75 -3.39 13.22 2.38
C GLU A 75 -3.39 11.89 1.62
N ILE A 76 -4.46 11.60 0.85
CA ILE A 76 -4.52 10.44 -0.04
C ILE A 76 -3.39 10.51 -1.08
N LYS A 77 -3.19 11.68 -1.70
CA LYS A 77 -2.13 11.88 -2.69
C LYS A 77 -0.74 11.71 -2.09
N ALA A 78 -0.49 12.29 -0.91
CA ALA A 78 0.77 12.13 -0.20
C ALA A 78 1.03 10.66 0.19
N GLY A 79 -0.02 9.92 0.57
CA GLY A 79 0.05 8.48 0.79
C GLY A 79 0.47 7.71 -0.47
N LYS A 80 -0.16 8.02 -1.60
CA LYS A 80 0.18 7.43 -2.92
C LYS A 80 1.63 7.71 -3.32
N GLU A 81 2.11 8.95 -3.17
CA GLU A 81 3.48 9.34 -3.51
C GLU A 81 4.52 8.59 -2.66
N LYS A 82 4.24 8.39 -1.36
CA LYS A 82 5.11 7.58 -0.48
C LYS A 82 5.21 6.13 -0.93
N VAL A 83 4.09 5.52 -1.31
CA VAL A 83 4.06 4.15 -1.84
C VAL A 83 4.85 4.07 -3.15
N SER A 84 4.63 5.01 -4.08
CA SER A 84 5.40 5.06 -5.33
C SER A 84 6.90 5.25 -5.11
N ALA A 85 7.31 6.06 -4.14
CA ALA A 85 8.73 6.22 -3.79
C ALA A 85 9.33 4.91 -3.26
N MET A 86 8.61 4.19 -2.41
CA MET A 86 9.04 2.87 -1.91
C MET A 86 9.20 1.84 -3.05
N PHE A 87 8.24 1.79 -3.98
CA PHE A 87 8.33 0.93 -5.17
C PHE A 87 9.61 1.19 -5.99
N LYS A 88 9.96 2.46 -6.23
CA LYS A 88 11.18 2.82 -6.96
C LYS A 88 12.46 2.36 -6.26
N VAL A 89 12.48 2.36 -4.93
CA VAL A 89 13.64 1.87 -4.15
C VAL A 89 13.77 0.35 -4.30
N VAL A 90 12.65 -0.39 -4.20
CA VAL A 90 12.65 -1.85 -4.39
C VAL A 90 13.05 -2.21 -5.81
N GLU A 91 12.49 -1.55 -6.82
CA GLU A 91 12.85 -1.74 -8.23
C GLU A 91 14.35 -1.51 -8.47
N ALA A 92 14.89 -0.38 -8.00
CA ALA A 92 16.31 -0.08 -8.13
C ALA A 92 17.21 -1.12 -7.44
N TYR A 93 16.77 -1.68 -6.31
CA TYR A 93 17.50 -2.76 -5.63
C TYR A 93 17.48 -4.04 -6.46
N LEU A 94 16.33 -4.46 -6.98
CA LEU A 94 16.21 -5.68 -7.79
C LEU A 94 17.00 -5.58 -9.11
N LEU A 95 17.02 -4.40 -9.75
CA LEU A 95 17.83 -4.17 -10.95
C LEU A 95 19.34 -4.30 -10.69
N GLN A 96 19.80 -3.93 -9.49
CA GLN A 96 21.20 -4.06 -9.09
C GLN A 96 21.55 -5.47 -8.59
N ASN A 97 20.55 -6.29 -8.25
CA ASN A 97 20.72 -7.60 -7.64
C ASN A 97 19.81 -8.64 -8.33
N PRO A 98 20.11 -9.02 -9.60
CA PRO A 98 19.21 -9.86 -10.40
C PRO A 98 18.96 -11.26 -9.82
N GLU A 99 19.87 -11.77 -8.98
CA GLU A 99 19.74 -13.07 -8.32
C GLU A 99 18.88 -13.05 -7.04
N ALA A 100 18.49 -11.86 -6.54
CA ALA A 100 17.93 -11.73 -5.18
C ALA A 100 16.57 -12.41 -4.97
N TYR A 101 15.84 -12.73 -6.05
CA TYR A 101 14.54 -13.39 -6.05
C TYR A 101 14.27 -14.10 -7.40
N ALA A 102 15.33 -14.66 -8.01
CA ALA A 102 15.28 -15.33 -9.32
C ALA A 102 14.65 -16.73 -9.28
#